data_AF-A0A0W4ZCX5-F1
#
_entry.id   AF-A0A0W4ZCX5-F1
#
_cell.length_a   1.000
_cell.length_b   1.000
_cell.length_c   1.000
_cell.angle_alpha   90.00
_cell.angle_beta   90.00
_cell.angle_gamma   90.00
#
_symmetry.space_group_name_H-M   'P 1'
#
loop_
_entity.id
_entity.type
_entity.pdbx_description
1 polymer ?
#
loop_
_entity_poly.entity_id
_entity_poly.type
_entity_poly.pdbx_seq_one_letter_code
_entity_poly.pdbx_strand_id
1 'polypeptide(L)'
;MAIALTPFEALCGFRPIDEIISFVMKVRGFRRLLGSVADVFVHEEQARQRKYEKSINYECTESLQSQKALQTLLHTLLIQPTEHVEACVKQLLLDIHERAQDEENIYKDLYEVILRLNDQFPGDIGIFCVFLLNHVRLMPGEGIFLKANTPHAYLCGEAIECMSSSDNVVRAGLTPKFKDVETLVSMLTYKCASASEQKMAPVRFDRTVGDGEVYFFKPPINEFNVLQIRLKKGNIQTIEGLKGPSIMICTQGDGTVVAEEKLYSIRTGLVFFVGAFVETVFTANSDSFIIYRAFVEV
;
A
#
# COMPACT_ATOMS: atom_id res chain seq x y z
N MET A 1 -1.33 8.18 -0.35
CA MET A 1 -0.35 7.71 -1.36
C MET A 1 0.98 7.57 -0.65
N ALA A 2 1.69 6.45 -0.82
CA ALA A 2 3.02 6.26 -0.26
C ALA A 2 4.04 6.04 -1.37
N ILE A 3 5.22 6.65 -1.26
CA ILE A 3 6.37 6.45 -2.14
C ILE A 3 7.56 6.02 -1.28
N ALA A 4 8.10 4.84 -1.54
CA ALA A 4 9.15 4.25 -0.73
C ALA A 4 10.46 5.05 -0.80
N LEU A 5 11.07 5.30 0.36
CA LEU A 5 12.42 5.86 0.53
C LEU A 5 13.45 4.75 0.78
N THR A 6 13.05 3.72 1.51
CA THR A 6 13.79 2.46 1.73
C THR A 6 12.96 1.30 1.17
N PRO A 7 13.45 0.04 1.17
CA PRO A 7 12.55 -1.10 1.03
C PRO A 7 11.37 -0.95 2.00
N PHE A 8 10.15 -1.02 1.46
CA PHE A 8 8.92 -0.72 2.19
C PHE A 8 7.89 -1.84 1.97
N GLU A 9 7.26 -2.30 3.05
CA GLU A 9 6.29 -3.38 3.03
C GLU A 9 4.92 -2.88 3.49
N ALA A 10 3.87 -3.27 2.77
CA ALA A 10 2.49 -2.93 3.10
C ALA A 10 1.54 -4.08 2.81
N LEU A 11 0.41 -4.12 3.52
CA LEU A 11 -0.81 -4.79 3.07
C LEU A 11 -1.65 -3.77 2.30
N CYS A 12 -2.14 -4.09 1.10
CA CYS A 12 -2.95 -3.14 0.31
C CYS A 12 -3.96 -3.85 -0.60
N GLY A 13 -5.25 -3.63 -0.33
CA GLY A 13 -6.35 -4.16 -1.13
C GLY A 13 -6.48 -5.67 -1.06
N PHE A 14 -7.66 -6.17 -1.44
CA PHE A 14 -7.91 -7.61 -1.46
C PHE A 14 -7.12 -8.26 -2.58
N ARG A 15 -6.50 -9.40 -2.27
CA ARG A 15 -5.81 -10.25 -3.26
C ARG A 15 -6.82 -10.98 -4.14
N PRO A 16 -6.43 -11.51 -5.31
CA PRO A 16 -7.30 -12.29 -6.17
C PRO A 16 -8.05 -13.41 -5.43
N ILE A 17 -9.32 -13.62 -5.75
CA ILE A 17 -10.20 -14.56 -5.03
C ILE A 17 -9.66 -16.00 -5.03
N ASP A 18 -9.03 -16.44 -6.11
CA ASP A 18 -8.39 -17.75 -6.21
C ASP A 18 -7.26 -17.94 -5.17
N GLU A 19 -6.49 -16.89 -4.92
CA GLU A 19 -5.49 -16.90 -3.85
C GLU A 19 -6.16 -16.98 -2.48
N ILE A 20 -7.24 -16.21 -2.24
CA ILE A 20 -8.01 -16.26 -0.99
C ILE A 20 -8.54 -17.69 -0.74
N ILE A 21 -9.16 -18.31 -1.76
CA ILE A 21 -9.63 -19.70 -1.71
C ILE A 21 -8.49 -20.64 -1.32
N SER A 22 -7.33 -20.49 -1.95
CA SER A 22 -6.13 -21.29 -1.67
C SER A 22 -5.72 -21.19 -0.20
N PHE A 23 -5.70 -19.98 0.38
CA PHE A 23 -5.41 -19.82 1.81
C PHE A 23 -6.48 -20.41 2.72
N VAL A 24 -7.77 -20.18 2.43
CA VAL A 24 -8.88 -20.77 3.18
C VAL A 24 -8.79 -22.30 3.19
N MET A 25 -8.35 -22.91 2.08
CA MET A 25 -8.19 -24.36 2.00
C MET A 25 -6.93 -24.89 2.70
N LYS A 26 -5.80 -24.18 2.59
CA LYS A 26 -4.48 -24.67 3.04
C LYS A 26 -4.13 -24.32 4.49
N VAL A 27 -4.69 -23.23 5.03
CA VAL A 27 -4.36 -22.70 6.36
C VAL A 27 -5.42 -23.12 7.37
N ARG A 28 -5.09 -24.11 8.21
CA ARG A 28 -6.05 -24.75 9.14
C ARG A 28 -6.61 -23.75 10.16
N GLY A 29 -5.75 -22.93 10.76
CA GLY A 29 -6.16 -21.90 11.72
C GLY A 29 -7.14 -20.89 11.12
N PHE A 30 -6.92 -20.50 9.85
CA PHE A 30 -7.79 -19.57 9.14
C PHE A 30 -9.14 -20.19 8.78
N ARG A 31 -9.14 -21.41 8.25
CA ARG A 31 -10.39 -22.15 7.98
C ARG A 31 -11.22 -22.36 9.24
N ARG A 32 -10.56 -22.68 10.37
CA ARG A 32 -11.22 -22.88 11.67
C ARG A 32 -11.93 -21.61 12.14
N LEU A 33 -11.29 -20.44 12.01
CA LEU A 33 -11.91 -19.15 12.38
C LEU A 33 -13.15 -18.84 11.54
N LEU A 34 -13.13 -19.18 10.26
CA LEU A 34 -14.23 -18.92 9.35
C LEU A 34 -15.39 -19.93 9.52
N GLY A 35 -15.15 -21.09 10.14
CA GLY A 35 -16.16 -22.13 10.34
C GLY A 35 -16.85 -22.55 9.03
N SER A 36 -18.17 -22.70 9.07
CA SER A 36 -18.96 -23.10 7.88
C SER A 36 -18.92 -22.07 6.74
N VAL A 37 -18.59 -20.79 7.03
CA VAL A 37 -18.50 -19.74 6.01
C VAL A 37 -17.34 -20.02 5.04
N ALA A 38 -16.26 -20.65 5.51
CA ALA A 38 -15.17 -21.08 4.64
C ALA A 38 -15.65 -22.03 3.55
N ASP A 39 -16.44 -23.04 3.90
CA ASP A 39 -16.91 -24.06 2.97
C ASP A 39 -17.88 -23.48 1.95
N VAL A 40 -18.79 -22.62 2.40
CA VAL A 40 -19.72 -21.89 1.52
C VAL A 40 -18.95 -21.01 0.54
N PHE A 41 -18.01 -20.20 1.05
CA PHE A 41 -17.20 -19.30 0.21
C PHE A 41 -16.43 -20.07 -0.87
N VAL A 42 -15.70 -21.11 -0.49
CA VAL A 42 -14.92 -21.93 -1.43
C VAL A 42 -15.81 -22.60 -2.45
N HIS A 43 -16.93 -23.22 -2.03
CA HIS A 43 -17.82 -23.92 -2.93
C HIS A 43 -18.46 -22.97 -3.97
N GLU A 44 -18.96 -21.82 -3.51
CA GLU A 44 -19.62 -20.87 -4.39
C GLU A 44 -18.66 -20.20 -5.37
N GLU A 45 -17.50 -19.73 -4.91
CA GLU A 45 -16.53 -19.06 -5.80
C GLU A 45 -15.91 -20.05 -6.81
N GLN A 46 -15.61 -21.29 -6.42
CA GLN A 46 -15.17 -22.30 -7.39
C GLN A 46 -16.26 -22.65 -8.41
N ALA A 47 -17.53 -22.69 -7.99
CA ALA A 47 -18.64 -22.90 -8.91
C ALA A 47 -18.81 -21.73 -9.88
N ARG A 48 -18.53 -20.49 -9.43
CA ARG A 48 -18.49 -19.28 -10.28
C ARG A 48 -17.34 -19.38 -11.28
N GLN A 49 -16.12 -19.64 -10.84
CA GLN A 49 -14.94 -19.79 -11.71
C GLN A 49 -15.18 -20.81 -12.82
N ARG A 50 -15.69 -22.01 -12.49
CA ARG A 50 -16.02 -23.05 -13.49
C ARG A 50 -17.08 -22.64 -14.51
N LYS A 51 -18.00 -21.73 -14.16
CA LYS A 51 -18.99 -21.18 -15.10
C LYS A 51 -18.35 -20.15 -16.02
N TYR A 52 -17.46 -19.31 -15.48
CA TYR A 52 -16.77 -18.25 -16.23
C TYR A 52 -15.72 -18.79 -17.21
N GLU A 53 -14.98 -19.84 -16.85
CA GLU A 53 -14.01 -20.50 -17.76
C GLU A 53 -14.67 -21.08 -19.03
N LYS A 54 -15.99 -21.34 -18.99
CA LYS A 54 -16.75 -21.85 -20.14
C LYS A 54 -17.30 -20.76 -21.06
N SER A 55 -17.23 -19.48 -20.65
CA SER A 55 -17.62 -18.33 -21.48
C SER A 55 -16.39 -17.78 -22.21
N ILE A 56 -16.42 -17.82 -23.55
CA ILE A 56 -15.27 -17.59 -24.45
C ILE A 56 -14.77 -16.12 -24.47
N ASN A 57 -15.44 -15.21 -23.76
CA ASN A 57 -15.00 -13.83 -23.60
C ASN A 57 -14.90 -13.53 -22.10
N TYR A 58 -13.76 -12.98 -21.65
CA TYR A 58 -13.68 -11.65 -21.03
C TYR A 58 -12.74 -11.51 -19.81
N GLU A 59 -12.36 -10.25 -19.55
CA GLU A 59 -11.61 -9.71 -18.42
C GLU A 59 -12.30 -9.97 -17.07
N CYS A 60 -11.51 -10.32 -16.04
CA CYS A 60 -11.97 -10.60 -14.68
C CYS A 60 -12.53 -9.34 -14.00
N THR A 61 -13.80 -9.03 -14.26
CA THR A 61 -14.57 -8.09 -13.43
C THR A 61 -15.33 -8.91 -12.38
N GLU A 62 -14.94 -8.73 -11.12
CA GLU A 62 -15.57 -9.48 -10.03
C GLU A 62 -17.07 -9.19 -9.94
N SER A 63 -17.85 -10.26 -9.86
CA SER A 63 -19.29 -10.17 -9.74
C SER A 63 -19.69 -9.52 -8.41
N LEU A 64 -20.83 -8.82 -8.38
CA LEU A 64 -21.41 -8.30 -7.14
C LEU A 64 -21.64 -9.42 -6.10
N GLN A 65 -21.87 -10.66 -6.54
CA GLN A 65 -22.00 -11.82 -5.68
C GLN A 65 -20.68 -12.19 -4.99
N SER A 66 -19.56 -12.14 -5.72
CA SER A 66 -18.23 -12.41 -5.16
C SER A 66 -17.84 -11.36 -4.11
N GLN A 67 -18.17 -10.09 -4.36
CA GLN A 67 -17.99 -9.02 -3.37
C GLN A 67 -18.79 -9.27 -2.09
N LYS A 68 -20.04 -9.72 -2.20
CA LYS A 68 -20.88 -10.09 -1.03
C LYS A 68 -20.35 -11.31 -0.28
N ALA A 69 -19.83 -12.30 -1.00
CA ALA A 69 -19.24 -13.49 -0.39
C ALA A 69 -17.98 -13.10 0.41
N LEU A 70 -17.11 -12.27 -0.16
CA LEU A 70 -15.92 -11.75 0.53
C LEU A 70 -16.28 -10.83 1.70
N GLN A 71 -17.32 -10.02 1.57
CA GLN A 71 -17.87 -9.22 2.66
C GLN A 71 -18.32 -10.09 3.83
N THR A 72 -19.08 -11.15 3.56
CA THR A 72 -19.54 -12.11 4.58
C THR A 72 -18.35 -12.80 5.26
N LEU A 73 -17.33 -13.20 4.48
CA LEU A 73 -16.12 -13.82 4.98
C LEU A 73 -15.33 -12.87 5.89
N LEU A 74 -15.15 -11.61 5.49
CA LEU A 74 -14.45 -10.61 6.29
C LEU A 74 -15.22 -10.29 7.58
N HIS A 75 -16.54 -10.12 7.51
CA HIS A 75 -17.37 -9.90 8.69
C HIS A 75 -17.21 -11.04 9.69
N THR A 76 -17.36 -12.27 9.21
CA THR A 76 -17.20 -13.49 10.02
C THR A 76 -15.83 -13.55 10.70
N LEU A 77 -14.76 -13.17 10.00
CA LEU A 77 -13.41 -13.11 10.57
C LEU A 77 -13.32 -12.08 11.70
N LEU A 78 -13.82 -10.87 11.48
CA LEU A 78 -13.61 -9.75 12.40
C LEU A 78 -14.47 -9.79 13.67
N ILE A 79 -15.57 -10.56 13.67
CA ILE A 79 -16.44 -10.72 14.85
C ILE A 79 -16.02 -11.88 15.76
N GLN A 80 -14.93 -12.61 15.44
CA GLN A 80 -14.51 -13.76 16.23
C GLN A 80 -14.12 -13.36 17.66
N PRO A 81 -14.51 -14.15 18.69
CA PRO A 81 -14.10 -13.89 20.06
C PRO A 81 -12.58 -13.93 20.22
N THR A 82 -12.01 -13.02 21.02
CA THR A 82 -10.56 -12.88 21.21
C THR A 82 -9.87 -14.20 21.60
N GLU A 83 -10.42 -14.95 22.55
CA GLU A 83 -9.86 -16.24 22.98
C GLU A 83 -9.79 -17.27 21.82
N HIS A 84 -10.78 -17.23 20.93
CA HIS A 84 -10.82 -18.10 19.75
C HIS A 84 -9.75 -17.68 18.73
N VAL A 85 -9.60 -16.37 18.50
CA VAL A 85 -8.55 -15.82 17.64
C VAL A 85 -7.17 -16.23 18.16
N GLU A 86 -6.88 -16.02 19.44
CA GLU A 86 -5.60 -16.39 20.05
C GLU A 86 -5.27 -17.87 19.89
N ALA A 87 -6.26 -18.75 20.10
CA ALA A 87 -6.08 -20.19 19.89
C ALA A 87 -5.75 -20.54 18.43
N CYS A 88 -6.42 -19.88 17.48
CA CYS A 88 -6.16 -20.06 16.05
C CYS A 88 -4.82 -19.47 15.60
N VAL A 89 -4.39 -18.34 16.17
CA VAL A 89 -3.04 -17.78 15.95
C VAL A 89 -1.99 -18.77 16.46
N LYS A 90 -2.13 -19.32 17.67
CA LYS A 90 -1.20 -20.33 18.21
C LYS A 90 -1.07 -21.53 17.26
N GLN A 91 -2.19 -22.05 16.74
CA GLN A 91 -2.15 -23.14 15.76
C GLN A 91 -1.47 -22.72 14.46
N LEU A 92 -1.76 -21.52 13.95
CA LEU A 92 -1.12 -20.98 12.75
C LEU A 92 0.40 -20.91 12.90
N LEU A 93 0.89 -20.46 14.06
CA LEU A 93 2.33 -20.38 14.33
C LEU A 93 2.96 -21.78 14.31
N LEU A 94 2.32 -22.78 14.92
CA LEU A 94 2.80 -24.17 14.87
C LEU A 94 2.87 -24.69 13.42
N ASP A 95 1.80 -24.49 12.65
CA ASP A 95 1.74 -24.89 11.23
C ASP A 95 2.85 -24.21 10.40
N ILE A 96 3.17 -22.95 10.69
CA ILE A 96 4.26 -22.21 10.03
C ILE A 96 5.62 -22.82 10.37
N HIS A 97 5.88 -23.14 11.65
CA HIS A 97 7.16 -23.73 12.06
C HIS A 97 7.37 -25.12 11.45
N GLU A 98 6.32 -25.94 11.34
CA GLU A 98 6.38 -27.24 10.67
C GLU A 98 6.69 -27.10 9.17
N ARG A 99 6.09 -26.11 8.51
CA ARG A 99 6.27 -25.86 7.06
C ARG A 99 7.51 -25.04 6.71
N ALA A 100 8.16 -24.40 7.68
CA ALA A 100 9.37 -23.62 7.45
C ALA A 100 10.56 -24.49 6.99
N GLN A 101 10.48 -25.80 7.21
CA GLN A 101 11.47 -26.79 6.77
C GLN A 101 11.31 -27.19 5.29
N ASP A 102 10.23 -26.75 4.63
CA ASP A 102 9.97 -27.00 3.21
C ASP A 102 10.56 -25.87 2.36
N GLU A 103 11.69 -26.14 1.68
CA GLU A 103 12.39 -25.16 0.84
C GLU A 103 11.58 -24.75 -0.40
N GLU A 104 10.59 -25.53 -0.83
CA GLU A 104 9.73 -25.22 -1.99
C GLU A 104 8.48 -24.40 -1.59
N ASN A 105 8.37 -23.99 -0.32
CA ASN A 105 7.22 -23.27 0.16
C ASN A 105 7.17 -21.81 -0.35
N ILE A 106 6.37 -21.59 -1.40
CA ILE A 106 6.13 -20.29 -2.03
C ILE A 106 5.55 -19.21 -1.09
N TYR A 107 5.11 -19.58 0.13
CA TYR A 107 4.55 -18.64 1.11
C TYR A 107 5.54 -18.23 2.21
N LYS A 108 6.82 -18.61 2.10
CA LYS A 108 7.85 -18.32 3.11
C LYS A 108 7.90 -16.84 3.52
N ASP A 109 7.90 -15.94 2.53
CA ASP A 109 7.88 -14.50 2.74
C ASP A 109 6.67 -14.04 3.58
N LEU A 110 5.50 -14.62 3.32
CA LEU A 110 4.26 -14.30 4.04
C LEU A 110 4.31 -14.79 5.49
N TYR A 111 4.95 -15.94 5.73
CA TYR A 111 5.11 -16.53 7.05
C TYR A 111 6.05 -15.70 7.92
N GLU A 112 7.15 -15.19 7.37
CA GLU A 112 8.03 -14.25 8.07
C GLU A 112 7.29 -12.97 8.50
N VAL A 113 6.42 -12.45 7.63
CA VAL A 113 5.54 -11.31 7.96
C VAL A 113 4.59 -11.67 9.12
N ILE A 114 3.95 -12.84 9.08
CA ILE A 114 3.05 -13.30 10.14
C ILE A 114 3.77 -13.44 11.48
N LEU A 115 4.97 -14.02 11.49
CA LEU A 115 5.78 -14.15 12.70
C LEU A 115 6.12 -12.78 13.30
N ARG A 116 6.55 -11.83 12.46
CA ARG A 116 6.85 -10.45 12.88
C ARG A 116 5.61 -9.71 13.38
N LEU A 117 4.47 -9.89 12.71
CA LEU A 117 3.20 -9.29 13.15
C LEU A 117 2.73 -9.86 14.48
N ASN A 118 2.88 -11.16 14.72
CA ASN A 118 2.53 -11.76 16.01
C ASN A 118 3.47 -11.33 17.14
N ASP A 119 4.75 -11.09 16.87
CA ASP A 119 5.66 -10.53 17.86
C ASP A 119 5.23 -9.12 18.31
N GLN A 120 4.79 -8.29 17.35
CA GLN A 120 4.34 -6.92 17.60
C GLN A 120 2.91 -6.83 18.16
N PHE A 121 2.02 -7.71 17.70
CA PHE A 121 0.60 -7.78 18.06
C PHE A 121 0.19 -9.23 18.39
N PRO A 122 0.62 -9.77 19.55
CA PRO A 122 0.36 -11.16 19.89
C PRO A 122 -1.14 -11.49 19.89
N GLY A 123 -1.53 -12.50 19.11
CA GLY A 123 -2.91 -12.98 19.07
C GLY A 123 -3.92 -12.06 18.38
N ASP A 124 -3.48 -11.01 17.67
CA ASP A 124 -4.39 -10.06 17.01
C ASP A 124 -5.03 -10.63 15.73
N ILE A 125 -6.31 -10.31 15.50
CA ILE A 125 -7.08 -10.77 14.32
C ILE A 125 -6.48 -10.29 12.99
N GLY A 126 -5.78 -9.16 13.00
CA GLY A 126 -5.09 -8.57 11.85
C GLY A 126 -4.02 -9.47 11.25
N ILE A 127 -3.51 -10.46 12.00
CA ILE A 127 -2.61 -11.50 11.47
C ILE A 127 -3.29 -12.28 10.34
N PHE A 128 -4.59 -12.57 10.46
CA PHE A 128 -5.34 -13.29 9.42
C PHE A 128 -5.70 -12.41 8.22
N CYS A 129 -5.71 -11.08 8.36
CA CYS A 129 -5.90 -10.17 7.24
C CYS A 129 -4.79 -10.30 6.19
N VAL A 130 -3.61 -10.81 6.55
CA VAL A 130 -2.50 -11.10 5.63
C VAL A 130 -2.92 -12.08 4.52
N PHE A 131 -3.84 -13.00 4.79
CA PHE A 131 -4.37 -13.95 3.81
C PHE A 131 -5.45 -13.37 2.90
N LEU A 132 -6.04 -12.23 3.29
CA LEU A 132 -7.07 -11.54 2.50
C LEU A 132 -6.49 -10.41 1.67
N LEU A 133 -5.41 -9.78 2.14
CA LEU A 133 -4.82 -8.61 1.52
C LEU A 133 -3.55 -8.96 0.74
N ASN A 134 -3.24 -8.17 -0.29
CA ASN A 134 -1.96 -8.27 -0.98
C ASN A 134 -0.84 -7.80 -0.07
N HIS A 135 0.21 -8.62 0.10
CA HIS A 135 1.48 -8.16 0.65
C HIS A 135 2.31 -7.55 -0.48
N VAL A 136 2.50 -6.23 -0.42
CA VAL A 136 3.18 -5.43 -1.43
C VAL A 136 4.55 -5.02 -0.88
N ARG A 137 5.60 -5.33 -1.64
CA ARG A 137 6.97 -4.86 -1.40
C ARG A 137 7.34 -3.79 -2.41
N LEU A 138 7.76 -2.63 -1.93
CA LEU A 138 8.19 -1.49 -2.73
C LEU A 138 9.69 -1.27 -2.60
N MET A 139 10.35 -1.10 -3.75
CA MET A 139 11.73 -0.62 -3.81
C MET A 139 11.76 0.92 -3.71
N PRO A 140 12.88 1.53 -3.27
CA PRO A 140 13.01 2.98 -3.23
C PRO A 140 12.61 3.66 -4.56
N GLY A 141 11.66 4.59 -4.48
CA GLY A 141 11.07 5.27 -5.63
C GLY A 141 9.85 4.60 -6.25
N GLU A 142 9.47 3.39 -5.84
CA GLU A 142 8.15 2.83 -6.17
C GLU A 142 7.07 3.42 -5.25
N GLY A 143 5.83 3.50 -5.72
CA GLY A 143 4.72 3.99 -4.91
C GLY A 143 3.48 3.09 -4.96
N ILE A 144 2.57 3.33 -4.02
CA ILE A 144 1.22 2.76 -3.98
C ILE A 144 0.20 3.88 -3.76
N PHE A 145 -0.94 3.75 -4.42
CA PHE A 145 -2.09 4.63 -4.18
C PHE A 145 -3.17 3.91 -3.41
N LEU A 146 -3.43 4.40 -2.19
CA LEU A 146 -4.47 3.89 -1.32
C LEU A 146 -5.81 4.51 -1.73
N LYS A 147 -6.61 3.75 -2.49
CA LYS A 147 -7.96 4.18 -2.90
C LYS A 147 -8.88 4.27 -1.67
N ALA A 148 -9.86 5.16 -1.75
CA ALA A 148 -10.91 5.22 -0.73
C ALA A 148 -11.60 3.86 -0.60
N ASN A 149 -11.95 3.48 0.63
CA ASN A 149 -12.64 2.23 0.94
C ASN A 149 -11.88 0.96 0.50
N THR A 150 -10.54 1.02 0.52
CA THR A 150 -9.65 -0.12 0.32
C THR A 150 -8.84 -0.36 1.61
N PRO A 151 -8.87 -1.56 2.19
CA PRO A 151 -8.14 -1.85 3.41
C PRO A 151 -6.62 -1.89 3.14
N HIS A 152 -5.83 -1.35 4.06
CA HIS A 152 -4.37 -1.33 3.95
C HIS A 152 -3.71 -1.21 5.33
N ALA A 153 -2.44 -1.59 5.41
CA ALA A 153 -1.59 -1.41 6.59
C ALA A 153 -0.13 -1.27 6.16
N TYR A 154 0.57 -0.26 6.65
CA TYR A 154 2.02 -0.14 6.48
C TYR A 154 2.73 -1.01 7.52
N LEU A 155 3.66 -1.85 7.08
CA LEU A 155 4.28 -2.87 7.92
C LEU A 155 5.69 -2.47 8.35
N CYS A 156 6.54 -2.03 7.42
CA CYS A 156 7.89 -1.54 7.73
C CYS A 156 8.49 -0.73 6.58
N GLY A 157 9.51 0.06 6.91
CA GLY A 157 10.26 0.91 5.98
C GLY A 157 9.93 2.39 6.12
N GLU A 158 10.58 3.22 5.31
CA GLU A 158 10.40 4.66 5.25
C GLU A 158 9.75 5.05 3.92
N ALA A 159 8.81 5.99 3.95
CA ALA A 159 8.10 6.46 2.76
C ALA A 159 7.72 7.94 2.87
N ILE A 160 7.61 8.59 1.72
CA ILE A 160 6.86 9.84 1.57
C ILE A 160 5.39 9.49 1.50
N GLU A 161 4.60 10.04 2.42
CA GLU A 161 3.15 9.92 2.42
C GLU A 161 2.50 11.26 2.07
N CYS A 162 1.55 11.23 1.14
CA CYS A 162 0.70 12.36 0.82
C CYS A 162 -0.76 11.92 0.79
N MET A 163 -1.63 12.70 1.43
CA MET A 163 -3.04 12.40 1.63
C MET A 163 -3.87 13.68 1.52
N SER A 164 -5.17 13.53 1.30
CA SER A 164 -6.11 14.65 1.47
C SER A 164 -6.19 15.01 2.95
N SER A 165 -6.57 16.25 3.26
CA SER A 165 -6.70 16.76 4.63
C SER A 165 -7.88 16.12 5.37
N SER A 166 -7.71 14.89 5.85
CA SER A 166 -8.71 14.09 6.56
C SER A 166 -8.05 13.13 7.55
N ASP A 167 -8.54 13.10 8.79
CA ASP A 167 -8.07 12.17 9.82
C ASP A 167 -9.05 11.00 10.07
N ASN A 168 -10.01 10.80 9.18
CA ASN A 168 -11.01 9.73 9.32
C ASN A 168 -10.37 8.36 9.05
N VAL A 169 -10.33 7.51 10.09
CA VAL A 169 -9.75 6.16 10.01
C VAL A 169 -10.66 5.14 10.68
N VAL A 170 -11.09 4.13 9.92
CA VAL A 170 -11.78 2.94 10.42
C VAL A 170 -10.78 1.79 10.48
N ARG A 171 -10.68 1.10 11.63
CA ARG A 171 -9.62 0.11 11.90
C ARG A 171 -10.17 -1.31 11.94
N ALA A 172 -9.36 -2.26 11.45
CA ALA A 172 -9.71 -3.68 11.34
C ALA A 172 -8.93 -4.59 12.30
N GLY A 173 -7.72 -4.20 12.70
CA GLY A 173 -6.79 -5.04 13.46
C GLY A 173 -5.43 -4.36 13.60
N LEU A 174 -4.46 -5.08 14.17
CA LEU A 174 -3.10 -4.60 14.47
C LEU A 174 -3.12 -3.30 15.26
N THR A 175 -4.03 -3.21 16.24
CA THR A 175 -4.23 -1.98 16.99
C THR A 175 -4.92 -2.21 18.33
N PRO A 176 -4.46 -1.52 19.40
CA PRO A 176 -5.19 -1.46 20.66
C PRO A 176 -6.36 -0.45 20.60
N LYS A 177 -6.45 0.38 19.55
CA LYS A 177 -7.48 1.41 19.42
C LYS A 177 -8.84 0.81 19.08
N PHE A 178 -9.87 1.64 19.16
CA PHE A 178 -11.23 1.31 18.77
C PHE A 178 -11.32 0.80 17.33
N LYS A 179 -12.10 -0.26 17.14
CA LYS A 179 -12.39 -0.95 15.88
C LYS A 179 -13.90 -0.93 15.66
N ASP A 180 -14.35 -0.30 14.58
CA ASP A 180 -15.75 -0.27 14.18
C ASP A 180 -15.96 -1.25 13.03
N VAL A 181 -16.27 -2.50 13.40
CA VAL A 181 -16.35 -3.63 12.46
C VAL A 181 -17.51 -3.45 11.48
N GLU A 182 -18.66 -2.97 11.94
CA GLU A 182 -19.86 -2.83 11.09
C GLU A 182 -19.66 -1.72 10.05
N THR A 183 -19.13 -0.56 10.46
CA THR A 183 -18.78 0.51 9.51
C THR A 183 -17.73 0.02 8.51
N LEU A 184 -16.68 -0.66 8.99
CA LEU A 184 -15.64 -1.19 8.12
C LEU A 184 -16.22 -2.12 7.06
N VAL A 185 -16.96 -3.15 7.46
CA VAL A 185 -17.49 -4.17 6.54
C VAL A 185 -18.48 -3.55 5.54
N SER A 186 -19.25 -2.55 5.95
CA SER A 186 -20.22 -1.91 5.05
C SER A 186 -19.58 -0.95 4.03
N MET A 187 -18.47 -0.30 4.38
CA MET A 187 -17.87 0.75 3.54
C MET A 187 -16.93 0.23 2.45
N LEU A 188 -16.30 -0.94 2.64
CA LEU A 188 -15.27 -1.45 1.73
C LEU A 188 -15.82 -1.77 0.33
N THR A 189 -14.99 -1.57 -0.69
CA THR A 189 -15.39 -1.83 -2.08
C THR A 189 -15.36 -3.30 -2.48
N TYR A 190 -14.62 -4.13 -1.73
CA TYR A 190 -14.39 -5.56 -2.01
C TYR A 190 -13.86 -5.88 -3.40
N LYS A 191 -13.29 -4.90 -4.11
CA LYS A 191 -12.61 -5.13 -5.38
C LYS A 191 -11.27 -5.79 -5.10
N CYS A 192 -11.06 -6.97 -5.67
CA CYS A 192 -9.74 -7.60 -5.67
C CYS A 192 -8.94 -7.19 -6.90
N ALA A 193 -7.63 -7.14 -6.72
CA ALA A 193 -6.66 -6.95 -7.78
C ALA A 193 -5.33 -7.56 -7.33
N SER A 194 -4.45 -7.85 -8.29
CA SER A 194 -3.13 -8.38 -7.98
C SER A 194 -2.26 -7.36 -7.21
N ALA A 195 -1.22 -7.85 -6.54
CA ALA A 195 -0.27 -7.00 -5.83
C ALA A 195 0.45 -5.99 -6.74
N SER A 196 0.69 -6.35 -8.01
CA SER A 196 1.31 -5.45 -9.00
C SER A 196 0.38 -4.31 -9.41
N GLU A 197 -0.93 -4.55 -9.50
CA GLU A 197 -1.93 -3.51 -9.79
C GLU A 197 -2.12 -2.51 -8.65
N GLN A 198 -1.65 -2.82 -7.43
CA GLN A 198 -1.61 -1.85 -6.33
C GLN A 198 -0.47 -0.84 -6.48
N LYS A 199 0.58 -1.19 -7.25
CA LYS A 199 1.73 -0.33 -7.48
C LYS A 199 1.41 0.76 -8.49
N MET A 200 2.06 1.89 -8.30
CA MET A 200 2.05 3.02 -9.22
C MET A 200 3.48 3.28 -9.67
N ALA A 201 3.69 3.24 -11.00
CA ALA A 201 4.91 3.70 -11.61
C ALA A 201 4.83 5.23 -11.85
N PRO A 202 5.88 5.99 -11.53
CA PRO A 202 5.92 7.39 -11.91
C PRO A 202 6.11 7.54 -13.43
N VAL A 203 5.67 8.68 -13.95
CA VAL A 203 5.97 9.12 -15.33
C VAL A 203 6.99 10.24 -15.32
N ARG A 204 7.59 10.58 -16.47
CA ARG A 204 8.48 11.76 -16.57
C ARG A 204 7.65 13.04 -16.46
N PHE A 205 8.23 14.07 -15.88
CA PHE A 205 7.60 15.39 -15.77
C PHE A 205 8.19 16.37 -16.80
N ASP A 206 7.36 16.81 -17.73
CA ASP A 206 7.83 17.54 -18.92
C ASP A 206 8.06 19.05 -18.68
N ARG A 207 7.52 19.62 -17.59
CA ARG A 207 7.63 21.05 -17.25
C ARG A 207 8.94 21.39 -16.54
N THR A 208 10.04 20.90 -17.10
CA THR A 208 11.36 20.98 -16.48
C THR A 208 12.45 21.15 -17.54
N VAL A 209 13.57 21.80 -17.17
CA VAL A 209 14.75 21.98 -18.02
C VAL A 209 16.00 21.71 -17.18
N GLY A 210 16.87 20.81 -17.64
CA GLY A 210 18.12 20.50 -16.93
C GLY A 210 18.57 19.06 -17.09
N ASP A 211 19.55 18.68 -16.28
CA ASP A 211 20.25 17.39 -16.36
C ASP A 211 19.68 16.32 -15.42
N GLY A 212 18.70 16.68 -14.59
CA GLY A 212 18.14 15.84 -13.54
C GLY A 212 17.08 14.86 -14.01
N GLU A 213 16.72 13.95 -13.11
CA GLU A 213 15.56 13.08 -13.31
C GLU A 213 14.38 13.56 -12.48
N VAL A 214 13.32 13.97 -13.16
CA VAL A 214 12.09 14.41 -12.51
C VAL A 214 10.95 13.45 -12.84
N TYR A 215 10.48 12.79 -11.79
CA TYR A 215 9.43 11.79 -11.83
C TYR A 215 8.15 12.35 -11.23
N PHE A 216 7.02 12.04 -11.84
CA PHE A 216 5.69 12.53 -11.49
C PHE A 216 4.79 11.39 -11.05
N PHE A 217 4.35 11.47 -9.80
CA PHE A 217 3.37 10.58 -9.20
C PHE A 217 2.01 11.27 -9.22
N LYS A 218 1.15 10.83 -10.15
CA LYS A 218 -0.21 11.34 -10.37
C LYS A 218 -1.23 10.29 -9.94
N PRO A 219 -1.69 10.32 -8.67
CA PRO A 219 -2.80 9.48 -8.27
C PRO A 219 -4.09 9.92 -9.01
N PRO A 220 -5.09 9.03 -9.16
CA PRO A 220 -6.35 9.33 -9.86
C PRO A 220 -7.31 10.16 -8.99
N ILE A 221 -6.82 11.28 -8.44
CA ILE A 221 -7.52 12.22 -7.57
C ILE A 221 -7.03 13.65 -7.87
N ASN A 222 -7.73 14.67 -7.34
CA ASN A 222 -7.43 16.07 -7.66
C ASN A 222 -6.68 16.79 -6.52
N GLU A 223 -6.61 16.20 -5.33
CA GLU A 223 -6.19 16.86 -4.10
C GLU A 223 -4.68 17.08 -4.02
N PHE A 224 -3.88 16.21 -4.63
CA PHE A 224 -2.42 16.33 -4.63
C PHE A 224 -1.78 15.51 -5.73
N ASN A 225 -0.54 15.88 -6.05
CA ASN A 225 0.43 15.10 -6.79
C ASN A 225 1.80 15.24 -6.13
N VAL A 226 2.75 14.38 -6.49
CA VAL A 226 4.13 14.46 -5.97
C VAL A 226 5.14 14.38 -7.11
N LEU A 227 6.08 15.32 -7.13
CA LEU A 227 7.31 15.21 -7.92
C LEU A 227 8.41 14.57 -7.08
N GLN A 228 9.20 13.69 -7.68
CA GLN A 228 10.49 13.28 -7.17
C GLN A 228 11.58 13.82 -8.09
N ILE A 229 12.44 14.67 -7.56
CA ILE A 229 13.56 15.30 -8.26
C ILE A 229 14.82 14.60 -7.78
N ARG A 230 15.57 14.00 -8.71
CA ARG A 230 16.86 13.33 -8.44
C ARG A 230 17.97 14.01 -9.22
N LEU A 231 19.01 14.43 -8.52
CA LEU A 231 20.15 15.13 -9.08
C LEU A 231 21.44 14.47 -8.60
N LYS A 232 22.43 14.43 -9.49
CA LYS A 232 23.82 14.12 -9.16
C LYS A 232 24.63 15.40 -9.05
N LYS A 233 25.77 15.32 -8.40
CA LYS A 233 26.68 16.45 -8.19
C LYS A 233 26.93 17.23 -9.48
N GLY A 234 26.76 18.55 -9.42
CA GLY A 234 26.93 19.46 -10.54
C GLY A 234 25.73 19.57 -11.49
N ASN A 235 24.71 18.70 -11.38
CA ASN A 235 23.48 18.88 -12.14
C ASN A 235 22.74 20.14 -11.72
N ILE A 236 22.16 20.81 -12.71
CA ILE A 236 21.24 21.91 -12.54
C ILE A 236 19.87 21.47 -13.08
N GLN A 237 18.82 21.78 -12.33
CA GLN A 237 17.46 21.42 -12.72
C GLN A 237 16.48 22.56 -12.41
N THR A 238 15.86 23.08 -13.45
CA THR A 238 14.77 24.04 -13.36
C THR A 238 13.44 23.29 -13.40
N ILE A 239 12.54 23.64 -12.49
CA ILE A 239 11.13 23.23 -12.49
C ILE A 239 10.29 24.50 -12.69
N GLU A 240 9.44 24.49 -13.72
CA GLU A 240 8.52 25.60 -14.00
C GLU A 240 7.65 25.94 -12.78
N GLY A 241 7.23 27.20 -12.67
CA GLY A 241 6.24 27.62 -11.69
C GLY A 241 4.92 26.86 -11.81
N LEU A 242 4.62 26.01 -10.83
CA LEU A 242 3.39 25.20 -10.81
C LEU A 242 2.16 26.04 -10.45
N LYS A 243 0.99 25.69 -10.99
CA LYS A 243 -0.29 26.42 -10.82
C LYS A 243 -0.98 26.15 -9.48
N GLY A 244 -0.20 26.13 -8.40
CA GLY A 244 -0.71 25.98 -7.05
C GLY A 244 0.40 25.83 -6.01
N PRO A 245 0.04 25.75 -4.73
CA PRO A 245 1.01 25.69 -3.65
C PRO A 245 1.81 24.39 -3.71
N SER A 246 3.04 24.41 -3.20
CA SER A 246 3.82 23.21 -3.02
C SER A 246 4.53 23.17 -1.66
N ILE A 247 4.76 21.97 -1.16
CA ILE A 247 5.68 21.69 -0.07
C ILE A 247 6.74 20.73 -0.61
N MET A 248 8.02 21.07 -0.41
CA MET A 248 9.12 20.20 -0.79
C MET A 248 9.99 19.82 0.40
N ILE A 249 10.45 18.58 0.42
CA ILE A 249 11.37 18.03 1.43
C ILE A 249 12.57 17.40 0.73
N CYS A 250 13.78 17.72 1.20
CA CYS A 250 14.99 17.00 0.79
C CYS A 250 15.15 15.74 1.63
N THR A 251 15.19 14.58 1.00
CA THR A 251 15.32 13.28 1.68
C THR A 251 16.75 12.74 1.62
N GLN A 252 17.56 13.17 0.66
CA GLN A 252 18.95 12.74 0.54
C GLN A 252 19.83 13.84 -0.03
N GLY A 253 21.05 13.98 0.49
CA GLY A 253 22.07 14.89 -0.03
C GLY A 253 21.86 16.35 0.32
N ASP A 254 22.54 17.21 -0.44
CA ASP A 254 22.49 18.66 -0.31
C ASP A 254 22.76 19.39 -1.62
N GLY A 255 22.36 20.65 -1.62
CA GLY A 255 22.46 21.54 -2.76
C GLY A 255 21.97 22.94 -2.43
N THR A 256 21.63 23.66 -3.47
CA THR A 256 20.98 24.97 -3.38
C THR A 256 19.73 25.00 -4.23
N VAL A 257 18.77 25.85 -3.84
CA VAL A 257 17.61 26.18 -4.65
C VAL A 257 17.53 27.70 -4.80
N VAL A 258 17.39 28.18 -6.02
CA VAL A 258 17.05 29.57 -6.33
C VAL A 258 15.56 29.65 -6.58
N ALA A 259 14.90 30.57 -5.87
CA ALA A 259 13.49 30.89 -6.06
C ALA A 259 13.30 32.39 -5.80
N GLU A 260 12.56 33.08 -6.67
CA GLU A 260 12.33 34.54 -6.57
C GLU A 260 13.63 35.34 -6.38
N GLU A 261 14.65 35.05 -7.20
CA GLU A 261 15.99 35.68 -7.16
C GLU A 261 16.78 35.48 -5.85
N LYS A 262 16.27 34.65 -4.93
CA LYS A 262 16.94 34.34 -3.65
C LYS A 262 17.51 32.92 -3.68
N LEU A 263 18.73 32.80 -3.16
CA LEU A 263 19.43 31.53 -3.01
C LEU A 263 19.19 30.97 -1.61
N TYR A 264 18.75 29.72 -1.54
CA TYR A 264 18.58 28.98 -0.30
C TYR A 264 19.44 27.72 -0.31
N SER A 265 20.06 27.40 0.83
CA SER A 265 20.68 26.09 1.04
C SER A 265 19.61 25.07 1.39
N ILE A 266 19.69 23.90 0.77
CA ILE A 266 18.78 22.78 1.01
C ILE A 266 19.60 21.51 1.25
N ARG A 267 19.24 20.77 2.29
CA ARG A 267 19.90 19.52 2.70
C ARG A 267 18.88 18.57 3.31
N THR A 268 19.24 17.30 3.44
CA THR A 268 18.38 16.27 4.04
C THR A 268 17.67 16.77 5.31
N GLY A 269 16.35 16.56 5.35
CA GLY A 269 15.46 16.93 6.45
C GLY A 269 14.90 18.35 6.37
N LEU A 270 15.40 19.22 5.48
CA LEU A 270 14.83 20.55 5.30
C LEU A 270 13.57 20.51 4.44
N VAL A 271 12.58 21.31 4.85
CA VAL A 271 11.28 21.48 4.22
C VAL A 271 11.09 22.93 3.81
N PHE A 272 10.57 23.15 2.61
CA PHE A 272 10.27 24.47 2.07
C PHE A 272 8.83 24.52 1.56
N PHE A 273 8.16 25.65 1.78
CA PHE A 273 6.96 26.01 1.06
C PHE A 273 7.35 26.77 -0.21
N VAL A 274 6.72 26.45 -1.34
CA VAL A 274 6.90 27.13 -2.61
C VAL A 274 5.55 27.70 -3.05
N GLY A 275 5.50 29.02 -3.24
CA GLY A 275 4.30 29.70 -3.72
C GLY A 275 3.89 29.26 -5.13
N ALA A 276 2.63 29.48 -5.48
CA ALA A 276 2.16 29.24 -6.84
C ALA A 276 2.94 30.09 -7.85
N PHE A 277 3.18 29.53 -9.03
CA PHE A 277 3.92 30.14 -10.15
C PHE A 277 5.39 30.48 -9.86
N VAL A 278 5.92 30.10 -8.68
CA VAL A 278 7.34 30.28 -8.37
C VAL A 278 8.16 29.17 -9.03
N GLU A 279 8.96 29.57 -10.01
CA GLU A 279 10.00 28.72 -10.60
C GLU A 279 11.08 28.41 -9.56
N THR A 280 11.60 27.18 -9.60
CA THR A 280 12.69 26.73 -8.72
C THR A 280 13.83 26.16 -9.54
N VAL A 281 15.05 26.67 -9.31
CA VAL A 281 16.28 26.17 -9.94
C VAL A 281 17.15 25.49 -8.89
N PHE A 282 17.33 24.18 -9.01
CA PHE A 282 18.13 23.37 -8.10
C PHE A 282 19.55 23.20 -8.64
N THR A 283 20.54 23.20 -7.75
CA THR A 283 21.92 22.83 -8.06
C THR A 283 22.42 21.84 -7.01
N ALA A 284 22.92 20.69 -7.44
CA ALA A 284 23.34 19.61 -6.55
C ALA A 284 24.82 19.73 -6.16
N ASN A 285 25.10 19.63 -4.86
CA ASN A 285 26.48 19.58 -4.33
C ASN A 285 26.94 18.13 -4.07
N SER A 286 26.00 17.23 -3.79
CA SER A 286 26.24 15.83 -3.46
C SER A 286 25.95 14.88 -4.63
N ASP A 287 26.55 13.68 -4.61
CA ASP A 287 26.36 12.67 -5.66
C ASP A 287 24.95 12.09 -5.73
N SER A 288 24.17 12.20 -4.66
CA SER A 288 22.75 11.85 -4.62
C SER A 288 21.98 12.92 -3.87
N PHE A 289 21.26 13.77 -4.60
CA PHE A 289 20.41 14.83 -4.08
C PHE A 289 18.96 14.54 -4.49
N ILE A 290 18.11 14.17 -3.52
CA ILE A 290 16.73 13.73 -3.77
C ILE A 290 15.76 14.62 -3.00
N ILE A 291 14.78 15.16 -3.73
CA ILE A 291 13.75 16.04 -3.22
C ILE A 291 12.39 15.48 -3.63
N TYR A 292 11.44 15.51 -2.71
CA TYR A 292 10.03 15.25 -3.01
C TYR A 292 9.25 16.55 -2.86
N ARG A 293 8.47 16.92 -3.88
CA ARG A 293 7.63 18.13 -3.91
C ARG A 293 6.17 17.73 -4.08
N ALA A 294 5.40 17.80 -3.01
CA ALA A 294 3.94 17.65 -3.05
C ALA A 294 3.30 18.96 -3.51
N PHE A 295 2.34 18.90 -4.41
CA PHE A 295 1.66 20.07 -4.97
C PHE A 295 0.26 19.73 -5.46
N VAL A 296 -0.56 20.75 -5.71
CA VAL A 296 -1.89 20.63 -6.29
C VAL A 296 -2.08 21.72 -7.35
N GLU A 297 -2.81 21.42 -8.42
CA GLU A 297 -3.15 22.36 -9.49
C GLU A 297 -4.65 22.23 -9.80
N VAL A 298 -5.31 23.36 -10.05
CA VAL A 298 -6.73 23.45 -10.41
C VAL A 298 -6.88 23.62 -11.91
#